data_AF-A0A8J3TZQ3-F1
#
_entry.id   AF-A0A8J3TZQ3-F1
#
_cell.length_a   1.000
_cell.length_b   1.000
_cell.length_c   1.000
_cell.angle_alpha   90.00
_cell.angle_beta   90.00
_cell.angle_gamma   90.00
#
_symmetry.space_group_name_H-M   'P 1'
#
loop_
_entity.id
_entity.type
_entity.pdbx_description
1 polymer ?
#
loop_
_entity_poly.entity_id
_entity_poly.type
_entity_poly.pdbx_seq_one_letter_code
_entity_poly.pdbx_strand_id
1 'polypeptide(L)'
;MRLVFMRAEGDRCRIAVHRRDGVTLEMRSYDRKFRVPHDLAHAVTERELKLDAGVFGCTAAGAVFSSMRVLSGSPRHDAAARSARIIKANARSITVAEVLSGVPDLDSDELAGTAMMSR
;
A
#
# COMPACT_ATOMS: atom_id res chain seq x y z
N MET A 1 5.67 -12.37 0.35
CA MET A 1 5.48 -11.33 1.38
C MET A 1 4.56 -11.90 2.45
N ARG A 2 4.69 -11.48 3.72
CA ARG A 2 3.77 -11.85 4.80
C ARG A 2 3.21 -10.57 5.43
N LEU A 3 1.89 -10.56 5.66
CA LEU A 3 1.19 -9.47 6.33
C LEU A 3 0.77 -9.93 7.73
N VAL A 4 1.00 -9.10 8.74
CA VAL A 4 0.55 -9.34 10.11
C VAL A 4 -0.30 -8.15 10.55
N PHE A 5 -1.59 -8.39 10.69
CA PHE A 5 -2.56 -7.39 11.16
C PHE A 5 -2.63 -7.44 12.68
N MET A 6 -2.40 -6.31 13.32
CA MET A 6 -2.42 -6.16 14.77
C MET A 6 -3.45 -5.10 15.14
N ARG A 7 -4.36 -5.47 16.03
CA ARG A 7 -5.28 -4.49 16.64
C ARG A 7 -4.47 -3.51 17.48
N ALA A 8 -4.64 -2.22 17.21
CA ALA A 8 -4.10 -1.14 18.03
C ALA A 8 -5.20 -0.57 18.93
N GLU A 9 -4.87 0.43 19.77
CA GLU A 9 -5.85 1.10 20.62
C GLU A 9 -7.03 1.67 19.81
N GLY A 10 -8.26 1.41 20.27
CA GLY A 10 -9.50 1.76 19.58
C GLY A 10 -9.81 0.83 18.41
N ASP A 11 -10.35 1.40 17.33
CA ASP A 11 -10.65 0.69 16.08
C ASP A 11 -9.49 0.74 15.07
N ARG A 12 -8.29 1.11 15.53
CA ARG A 12 -7.11 1.23 14.67
C ARG A 12 -6.48 -0.13 14.43
N CYS A 13 -5.94 -0.32 13.23
CA CYS A 13 -5.14 -1.48 12.86
C CYS A 13 -3.73 -1.02 12.45
N ARG A 14 -2.70 -1.77 12.89
CA ARG A 14 -1.32 -1.63 12.43
C ARG A 14 -0.93 -2.90 11.70
N ILE A 15 -0.17 -2.75 10.63
CA ILE A 15 0.16 -3.87 9.76
C ILE A 15 1.67 -3.94 9.64
N ALA A 16 2.25 -5.06 10.05
CA ALA A 16 3.63 -5.36 9.73
C ALA A 16 3.69 -6.07 8.38
N VAL A 17 4.42 -5.48 7.44
CA VAL A 17 4.64 -6.02 6.10
C VAL A 17 6.06 -6.57 6.04
N HIS A 18 6.19 -7.89 6.04
CA HIS A 18 7.47 -8.57 5.90
C HIS A 18 7.74 -8.89 4.42
N ARG A 19 8.62 -8.11 3.80
CA ARG A 19 9.03 -8.30 2.40
C ARG A 19 10.12 -9.36 2.27
N ARG A 20 10.23 -9.91 1.07
CA ARG A 20 11.24 -10.95 0.75
C ARG A 20 12.67 -10.40 0.73
N ASP A 21 12.85 -9.10 0.55
CA ASP A 21 14.15 -8.45 0.54
C ASP A 21 14.66 -8.05 1.93
N GLY A 22 14.03 -8.59 2.99
CA GLY A 22 14.46 -8.38 4.38
C GLY A 22 13.96 -7.07 5.01
N VAL A 23 13.32 -6.18 4.24
CA VAL A 23 12.70 -4.97 4.79
C VAL A 23 11.39 -5.30 5.47
N THR A 24 11.20 -4.82 6.70
CA THR A 24 9.90 -4.82 7.38
C THR A 24 9.35 -3.40 7.44
N LEU A 25 8.11 -3.24 6.97
CA LEU A 25 7.39 -1.97 7.02
C LEU A 25 6.27 -2.04 8.05
N GLU A 26 5.95 -0.92 8.67
CA GLU A 26 4.66 -0.70 9.33
C GLU A 26 3.78 0.12 8.40
N MET A 27 2.58 -0.35 8.14
CA MET A 27 1.51 0.43 7.53
C MET A 27 0.47 0.81 8.59
N ARG A 28 0.06 2.07 8.56
CA ARG A 28 -1.02 2.57 9.42
C ARG A 28 -2.34 2.44 8.69
N SER A 29 -3.27 1.70 9.28
CA SER A 29 -4.62 1.59 8.76
C SER A 29 -5.48 2.73 9.29
N TYR A 30 -5.98 3.56 8.38
CA TYR A 30 -6.86 4.67 8.71
C TYR A 30 -8.31 4.25 8.48
N ASP A 31 -8.88 3.47 9.39
CA ASP A 31 -10.31 3.22 9.27
C ASP A 31 -11.03 3.28 10.61
N ARG A 32 -11.92 4.26 10.73
CA ARG A 32 -12.91 4.40 11.81
C ARG A 32 -14.33 4.25 11.27
N LYS A 33 -14.51 4.09 9.95
CA LYS A 33 -15.81 4.17 9.29
C LYS A 33 -16.35 2.78 8.94
N PHE A 34 -15.49 1.81 8.69
CA PHE A 34 -15.91 0.48 8.26
C PHE A 34 -15.64 -0.61 9.30
N ARG A 35 -16.46 -1.67 9.28
CA ARG A 35 -16.31 -2.83 10.19
C ARG A 35 -15.05 -3.66 9.89
N VAL A 36 -14.50 -3.53 8.70
CA VAL A 36 -13.30 -4.22 8.23
C VAL A 36 -12.24 -3.16 7.99
N PRO A 37 -11.01 -3.31 8.52
CA PRO A 37 -9.93 -2.37 8.20
C PRO A 37 -9.69 -2.30 6.69
N HIS A 38 -9.61 -1.09 6.14
CA HIS A 38 -9.36 -0.83 4.72
C HIS A 38 -8.24 -1.68 4.11
N ASP A 39 -7.08 -1.71 4.76
CA ASP A 39 -5.95 -2.50 4.28
C ASP A 39 -6.18 -4.02 4.34
N LEU A 40 -7.06 -4.50 5.22
CA LEU A 40 -7.44 -5.90 5.23
C LEU A 40 -8.33 -6.21 4.01
N ALA A 41 -9.24 -5.30 3.66
CA ALA A 41 -10.01 -5.42 2.42
C ALA A 41 -9.09 -5.46 1.19
N HIS A 42 -8.08 -4.59 1.12
CA HIS A 42 -7.03 -4.66 0.09
C HIS A 42 -6.33 -6.01 0.05
N ALA A 43 -5.84 -6.49 1.20
CA ALA A 43 -5.08 -7.74 1.26
C ALA A 43 -5.91 -8.95 0.79
N VAL A 44 -7.20 -8.98 1.12
CA VAL A 44 -8.12 -10.04 0.68
C VAL A 44 -8.43 -9.87 -0.81
N THR A 45 -8.86 -8.69 -1.25
CA THR A 45 -9.23 -8.43 -2.65
C THR A 45 -8.08 -8.72 -3.60
N GLU A 46 -6.88 -8.19 -3.32
CA GLU A 46 -5.72 -8.42 -4.19
C GLU A 46 -5.33 -9.91 -4.26
N ARG A 47 -5.41 -10.62 -3.13
CA ARG A 47 -5.11 -12.05 -3.07
C ARG A 47 -6.14 -12.89 -3.84
N GLU A 48 -7.42 -12.67 -3.58
CA GLU A 48 -8.49 -13.50 -4.14
C GLU A 48 -8.69 -13.22 -5.64
N LEU A 49 -8.48 -11.98 -6.08
CA LEU A 49 -8.57 -11.59 -7.49
C LEU A 49 -7.24 -11.68 -8.26
N LYS A 50 -6.16 -12.12 -7.59
CA LYS A 50 -4.80 -12.22 -8.16
C LYS A 50 -4.31 -10.91 -8.78
N LEU A 51 -4.56 -9.80 -8.09
CA LEU A 51 -4.08 -8.47 -8.50
C LEU A 51 -2.62 -8.30 -8.04
N ASP A 52 -1.68 -8.67 -8.89
CA ASP A 52 -0.24 -8.60 -8.57
C ASP A 52 0.34 -7.18 -8.54
N ALA A 53 -0.45 -6.18 -8.95
CA ALA A 53 -0.06 -4.78 -9.11
C ALA A 53 -0.93 -3.79 -8.32
N GLY A 54 -1.65 -4.28 -7.29
CA GLY A 54 -2.33 -3.42 -6.30
C GLY A 54 -1.37 -2.81 -5.27
N VAL A 55 -1.88 -2.35 -4.14
CA VAL A 55 -1.10 -1.79 -3.03
C VAL A 55 -0.08 -2.81 -2.54
N PHE A 56 -0.53 -4.00 -2.15
CA PHE A 56 0.35 -5.04 -1.60
C PHE A 56 1.23 -5.68 -2.66
N GLY A 57 0.74 -5.84 -3.90
CA GLY A 57 1.55 -6.22 -5.04
C GLY A 57 2.74 -5.28 -5.26
N CYS A 58 2.47 -3.97 -5.29
CA CYS A 58 3.50 -2.94 -5.41
C CYS A 58 4.45 -2.91 -4.21
N THR A 59 3.94 -3.08 -2.97
CA THR A 59 4.78 -3.15 -1.78
C THR A 59 5.70 -4.36 -1.79
N ALA A 60 5.21 -5.51 -2.28
CA ALA A 60 6.03 -6.71 -2.48
C ALA A 60 7.11 -6.49 -3.53
N ALA A 61 6.77 -5.76 -4.61
CA ALA A 61 7.73 -5.35 -5.64
C ALA A 61 8.71 -4.31 -5.12
N GLY A 62 8.38 -3.60 -4.05
CA GLY A 62 9.28 -2.78 -3.27
C GLY A 62 8.91 -1.30 -3.18
N ALA A 63 7.69 -0.94 -3.57
CA ALA A 63 7.09 0.34 -3.25
C ALA A 63 6.95 0.52 -1.73
N VAL A 64 7.02 1.77 -1.31
CA VAL A 64 6.74 2.23 0.05
C VAL A 64 5.82 3.44 -0.12
N PHE A 65 4.59 3.31 0.36
CA PHE A 65 3.57 4.36 0.32
C PHE A 65 3.75 5.34 1.49
N SER A 66 3.13 6.51 1.40
CA SER A 66 3.18 7.55 2.45
C SER A 66 2.61 7.09 3.81
N SER A 67 1.66 6.15 3.78
CA SER A 67 1.10 5.50 4.97
C SER A 67 2.05 4.50 5.65
N MET A 68 3.21 4.23 5.03
CA MET A 68 4.18 3.24 5.49
C MET A 68 5.45 3.87 6.05
N ARG A 69 6.05 3.18 7.02
CA ARG A 69 7.42 3.47 7.49
C ARG A 69 8.23 2.21 7.64
N VAL A 70 9.55 2.31 7.47
CA VAL A 70 10.46 1.18 7.70
C VAL A 70 10.60 0.94 9.21
N LEU A 71 10.38 -0.29 9.65
CA LEU A 71 10.63 -0.74 11.02
C LEU A 71 12.02 -1.36 11.17
N SER A 72 12.44 -2.14 10.18
CA SER A 72 13.73 -2.85 10.21
C SER A 72 14.19 -3.26 8.81
N GLY A 73 15.45 -3.68 8.72
CA GLY A 73 16.15 -3.99 7.48
C GLY A 73 16.85 -2.75 6.89
N SER A 74 17.70 -2.99 5.89
CA SER A 74 18.40 -1.92 5.17
C SER A 74 17.80 -1.78 3.78
N PRO A 75 16.98 -0.73 3.53
CA PRO A 75 16.52 -0.43 2.19
C PRO A 75 17.72 -0.21 1.25
N ARG A 76 17.52 -0.50 -0.02
CA ARG A 76 18.50 -0.18 -1.06
C ARG A 76 18.81 1.31 -1.09
N HIS A 77 20.01 1.68 -1.53
CA HIS A 77 20.41 3.08 -1.71
C HIS A 77 19.45 3.86 -2.64
N ASP A 78 18.84 3.18 -3.62
CA ASP A 78 17.90 3.75 -4.61
C ASP A 78 16.43 3.51 -4.25
N ALA A 79 16.11 3.11 -3.01
CA ALA A 79 14.77 2.65 -2.62
C ALA A 79 13.66 3.68 -2.92
N ALA A 80 13.90 4.97 -2.67
CA ALA A 80 12.92 6.03 -2.94
C ALA A 80 12.63 6.19 -4.44
N ALA A 81 13.68 6.31 -5.26
CA ALA A 81 13.54 6.44 -6.71
C ALA A 81 12.92 5.19 -7.34
N ARG A 82 13.22 4.01 -6.78
CA ARG A 82 12.61 2.74 -7.20
C ARG A 82 11.14 2.67 -6.80
N SER A 83 10.78 3.09 -5.59
CA SER A 83 9.40 3.16 -5.11
C SER A 83 8.55 4.03 -6.04
N ALA A 84 8.99 5.25 -6.31
CA ALA A 84 8.29 6.20 -7.18
C ALA A 84 8.06 5.63 -8.60
N ARG A 85 9.06 4.92 -9.16
CA ARG A 85 8.91 4.25 -10.46
C ARG A 85 7.87 3.14 -10.44
N ILE A 86 7.83 2.32 -9.38
CA ILE A 86 6.85 1.23 -9.24
C ILE A 86 5.44 1.81 -9.12
N ILE A 87 5.25 2.80 -8.25
CA ILE A 87 3.95 3.44 -8.04
C ILE A 87 3.47 4.08 -9.36
N LYS A 88 4.34 4.85 -10.03
CA LYS A 88 4.00 5.48 -11.32
C LYS A 88 3.64 4.46 -12.40
N ALA A 89 4.40 3.37 -12.51
CA ALA A 89 4.14 2.34 -13.51
C ALA A 89 2.83 1.57 -13.28
N ASN A 90 2.38 1.47 -12.03
CA ASN A 90 1.20 0.68 -11.64
C ASN A 90 0.03 1.54 -11.18
N ALA A 91 0.07 2.86 -11.35
CA ALA A 91 -0.95 3.80 -10.86
C ALA A 91 -2.38 3.37 -11.20
N ARG A 92 -2.63 2.92 -12.44
CA ARG A 92 -3.96 2.43 -12.87
C ARG A 92 -4.38 1.16 -12.13
N SER A 93 -3.47 0.21 -11.95
CA SER A 93 -3.75 -1.05 -11.25
C SER A 93 -4.00 -0.81 -9.76
N ILE A 94 -3.28 0.13 -9.15
CA ILE A 94 -3.51 0.59 -7.79
C ILE A 94 -4.91 1.19 -7.66
N THR A 95 -5.31 2.09 -8.57
CA THR A 95 -6.68 2.64 -8.59
C THR A 95 -7.75 1.56 -8.73
N VAL A 96 -7.53 0.57 -9.59
CA VAL A 96 -8.47 -0.56 -9.73
C VAL A 96 -8.56 -1.36 -8.42
N ALA A 97 -7.44 -1.60 -7.75
CA ALA A 97 -7.42 -2.29 -6.45
C ALA A 97 -8.20 -1.51 -5.38
N GLU A 98 -8.06 -0.18 -5.30
CA GLU A 98 -8.86 0.68 -4.39
C GLU A 98 -10.37 0.55 -4.65
N VAL A 99 -10.79 0.61 -5.92
CA VAL A 99 -12.21 0.49 -6.27
C VAL A 99 -12.75 -0.90 -5.89
N LEU A 100 -11.98 -1.94 -6.17
CA LEU A 100 -12.39 -3.33 -5.90
C LEU A 100 -12.30 -3.72 -4.43
N SER A 101 -11.46 -3.07 -3.62
CA SER A 101 -11.45 -3.25 -2.17
C SER A 101 -12.67 -2.60 -1.50
N GLY A 102 -13.48 -1.84 -2.25
CA GLY A 102 -14.79 -1.35 -1.84
C GLY A 102 -14.73 -0.19 -0.85
N VAL A 103 -13.57 0.44 -0.72
CA VAL A 103 -13.33 1.56 0.20
C VAL A 103 -12.77 2.73 -0.61
N PRO A 104 -13.53 3.83 -0.75
CA PRO A 104 -13.00 5.02 -1.38
C PRO A 104 -11.98 5.67 -0.42
N ASP A 105 -10.69 5.42 -0.63
CA ASP A 105 -9.64 6.24 -0.05
C ASP A 105 -9.41 7.46 -0.97
N LEU A 106 -9.60 8.67 -0.43
CA LEU A 106 -9.46 9.92 -1.18
C LEU A 106 -7.98 10.36 -1.34
N ASP A 107 -7.03 9.43 -1.22
CA ASP A 107 -5.60 9.68 -1.47
C ASP A 107 -5.24 9.65 -2.99
N SER A 108 -6.25 9.59 -3.87
CA SER A 108 -6.09 9.68 -5.33
C SER A 108 -5.57 11.03 -5.84
N ASP A 109 -5.45 12.05 -4.99
CA ASP A 109 -4.91 13.37 -5.38
C ASP A 109 -3.40 13.36 -5.70
N GLU A 110 -2.62 12.41 -5.13
CA GLU A 110 -1.17 12.34 -5.41
C GLU A 110 -0.88 11.76 -6.82
N LEU A 111 -1.79 10.96 -7.38
CA LEU A 111 -1.67 10.41 -8.73
C LEU A 111 -2.20 11.37 -9.82
N ALA A 112 -3.07 12.31 -9.46
CA ALA A 112 -3.57 13.35 -10.37
C ALA A 112 -2.56 14.48 -10.58
N GLY A 113 -1.75 14.82 -9.56
CA GLY A 113 -0.79 15.93 -9.60
C GLY A 113 0.35 15.78 -10.62
N THR A 114 0.73 14.56 -11.00
CA THR A 114 1.80 14.34 -11.99
C THR A 114 1.30 14.39 -13.45
N ALA A 115 -0.01 14.24 -13.68
CA ALA A 115 -0.58 14.25 -15.03
C ALA A 115 -0.96 15.66 -15.53
N MET A 116 -0.99 16.67 -14.64
CA MET A 116 -1.50 18.00 -14.97
C MET A 116 -0.40 19.09 -15.17
N MET A 117 0.88 18.76 -14.94
CA MET A 117 2.02 19.68 -15.11
C MET A 117 2.82 19.48 -16.43
N SER A 118 2.23 18.83 -17.43
CA SER A 118 2.75 18.85 -18.81
C SER A 118 1.70 19.46 -19.73
N ARG A 119 1.58 20.79 -19.68
CA ARG A 119 1.06 21.65 -20.74
C ARG A 119 1.92 22.90 -20.80
#